data_AF-A0A535PQ27-F1
#
_entry.id   AF-A0A535PQ27-F1
#
_cell.length_a   1.000
_cell.length_b   1.000
_cell.length_c   1.000
_cell.angle_alpha   90.00
_cell.angle_beta   90.00
_cell.angle_gamma   90.00
#
_symmetry.space_group_name_H-M   'P 1'
#
loop_
_entity.id
_entity.type
_entity.pdbx_description
1 polymer ?
#
loop_
_entity_poly.entity_id
_entity_poly.type
_entity_poly.pdbx_seq_one_letter_code
_entity_poly.pdbx_strand_id
1 'polypeptide(L)'
;MTIKPGPPGAVRARLVLSTKPRPSGPRRLSEVELDEDEVLIDGFNATLEGVSVRITAVLERTCVYVDQDGDRRLAKKKDLWVEADKLPIRRRGIG
;
A
#
# COMPACT_ATOMS: atom_id res chain seq x y z
N MET A 1 -37.14 -10.03 33.81
CA MET A 1 -35.79 -10.49 33.41
C MET A 1 -35.19 -9.43 32.50
N THR A 2 -34.16 -8.72 32.97
CA THR A 2 -33.56 -7.58 32.26
C THR A 2 -32.25 -8.02 31.63
N ILE A 3 -32.21 -8.11 30.31
CA ILE A 3 -31.00 -8.45 29.53
C ILE A 3 -30.24 -7.15 29.30
N LYS A 4 -29.07 -7.00 29.93
CA LYS A 4 -28.17 -5.86 29.67
C LYS A 4 -27.49 -6.06 28.31
N PRO A 5 -27.51 -5.08 27.38
CA PRO A 5 -26.71 -5.17 26.16
C PRO A 5 -25.22 -5.03 26.52
N GLY A 6 -24.42 -6.00 26.09
CA GLY A 6 -22.96 -5.97 26.25
C GLY A 6 -22.33 -4.82 25.45
N PRO A 7 -21.11 -4.37 25.82
CA PRO A 7 -20.47 -3.24 25.17
C PRO A 7 -20.12 -3.57 23.70
N PRO A 8 -20.40 -2.68 22.74
CA PRO A 8 -19.98 -2.85 21.35
C PRO A 8 -18.48 -2.52 21.26
N GLY A 9 -17.63 -3.52 21.48
CA GLY A 9 -16.19 -3.33 21.67
C GLY A 9 -15.29 -4.16 20.77
N ALA A 10 -15.77 -4.69 19.64
CA ALA A 10 -14.86 -5.17 18.60
C ALA A 10 -14.33 -3.95 17.84
N VAL A 11 -13.23 -3.38 18.33
CA VAL A 11 -12.52 -2.28 17.67
C VAL A 11 -12.06 -2.79 16.31
N ARG A 12 -12.84 -2.53 15.26
CA ARG A 12 -12.35 -2.66 13.88
C ARG A 12 -11.13 -1.76 13.80
N ALA A 13 -9.94 -2.34 13.66
CA ALA A 13 -8.69 -1.62 13.52
C ALA A 13 -8.89 -0.50 12.49
N ARG A 14 -8.94 0.74 12.96
CA ARG A 14 -9.18 1.90 12.11
C ARG A 14 -7.89 2.09 11.32
N LEU A 15 -7.93 1.81 10.02
CA LEU A 15 -6.82 2.11 9.13
C LEU A 15 -6.68 3.63 9.09
N VAL A 16 -5.66 4.16 9.76
CA VAL A 16 -5.34 5.60 9.77
C VAL A 16 -4.34 5.84 8.63
N LEU A 17 -4.56 6.87 7.83
CA LEU A 17 -3.60 7.29 6.81
C LEU A 17 -2.31 7.72 7.50
N SER A 18 -1.17 7.17 7.07
CA SER A 18 0.13 7.55 7.64
C SER A 18 0.45 9.00 7.26
N THR A 19 0.76 9.85 8.23
CA THR A 19 1.14 11.26 8.04
C THR A 19 2.66 11.47 8.01
N LYS A 20 3.45 10.39 7.91
CA LYS A 20 4.92 10.52 7.86
C LYS A 20 5.33 11.30 6.60
N PRO A 21 6.13 12.37 6.73
CA PRO A 21 6.66 13.09 5.58
C PRO A 21 7.62 12.16 4.84
N ARG A 22 7.17 11.64 3.69
CA ARG A 22 8.03 10.88 2.79
C ARG A 22 8.72 11.86 1.84
N PRO A 23 9.97 11.60 1.45
CA PRO A 23 10.64 12.40 0.44
C PRO A 23 9.79 12.39 -0.83
N SER A 24 9.42 13.58 -1.29
CA SER A 24 8.62 13.75 -2.49
C SER A 24 9.48 13.46 -3.72
N GLY A 25 8.95 12.72 -4.70
CA GLY A 25 9.65 12.40 -5.94
C GLY A 25 9.61 10.91 -6.35
N PRO A 26 10.06 10.60 -7.58
CA PRO A 26 10.13 9.24 -8.08
C PRO A 26 11.30 8.50 -7.43
N ARG A 27 11.00 7.41 -6.70
CA ARG A 27 12.02 6.51 -6.14
C ARG A 27 11.66 5.05 -6.36
N ARG A 28 12.61 4.15 -6.15
CA ARG A 28 12.34 2.72 -6.20
C ARG A 28 11.46 2.27 -5.04
N LEU A 29 10.47 1.44 -5.30
CA LEU A 29 9.55 0.91 -4.29
C LEU A 29 10.30 0.12 -3.20
N SER A 30 11.49 -0.42 -3.49
CA SER A 30 12.37 -1.04 -2.49
C SER A 30 13.04 -0.06 -1.54
N GLU A 31 13.19 1.20 -1.93
CA GLU A 31 13.73 2.26 -1.07
C GLU A 31 12.64 2.96 -0.26
N VAL A 32 11.37 2.65 -0.55
CA VAL A 32 10.26 3.12 0.27
C VAL A 32 10.29 2.32 1.57
N GLU A 33 10.81 2.96 2.62
CA GLU A 33 10.73 2.42 3.97
C GLU A 33 9.26 2.36 4.39
N LEU A 34 8.84 1.17 4.80
CA LEU A 34 7.54 0.89 5.38
C LEU A 34 7.82 0.38 6.79
N ASP A 35 7.16 0.96 7.79
CA ASP A 35 7.17 0.36 9.12
C ASP A 35 6.40 -0.97 9.12
N GLU A 36 6.60 -1.79 10.15
CA GLU A 36 5.91 -3.08 10.31
C GLU A 36 4.37 -2.94 10.37
N ASP A 37 3.90 -1.77 10.79
CA ASP A 37 2.48 -1.44 10.85
C ASP A 37 1.98 -0.69 9.60
N GLU A 38 2.85 -0.41 8.62
CA GLU A 38 2.47 0.27 7.38
C GLU A 38 2.26 -0.72 6.24
N VAL A 39 1.09 -0.61 5.61
CA VAL A 39 0.71 -1.45 4.47
C VAL A 39 0.48 -0.56 3.26
N LEU A 40 1.17 -0.92 2.16
CA LEU A 40 0.93 -0.35 0.85
C LEU A 40 -0.35 -0.96 0.28
N ILE A 41 -1.34 -0.11 0.01
CA ILE A 41 -2.60 -0.53 -0.60
C ILE A 41 -2.43 -0.56 -2.12
N ASP A 42 -3.13 -1.47 -2.79
CA ASP A 42 -3.20 -1.52 -4.25
C ASP A 42 -3.97 -0.33 -4.86
N GLY A 43 -3.92 -0.20 -6.19
CA GLY A 43 -4.65 0.81 -6.93
C GLY A 43 -3.88 2.10 -7.20
N PHE A 44 -2.55 2.07 -7.11
CA PHE A 44 -1.67 3.20 -7.46
C PHE A 44 -0.91 2.96 -8.75
N ASN A 45 -0.36 4.05 -9.30
CA ASN A 45 0.45 4.00 -10.51
C ASN A 45 1.94 3.90 -10.13
N ALA A 46 2.66 3.07 -10.86
CA ALA A 46 4.09 2.91 -10.76
C ALA A 46 4.71 3.00 -12.15
N THR A 47 6.02 3.21 -12.22
CA THR A 47 6.80 3.17 -13.45
C THR A 47 7.74 1.98 -13.39
N LEU A 48 7.60 1.03 -14.31
CA LEU A 48 8.48 -0.12 -14.44
C LEU A 48 9.26 0.02 -15.75
N GLU A 49 10.59 0.03 -15.69
CA GLU A 49 11.45 0.16 -16.88
C GLU A 49 11.09 1.36 -17.80
N GLY A 50 10.60 2.46 -17.22
CA GLY A 50 10.17 3.65 -17.97
C GLY A 50 8.72 3.61 -18.47
N VAL A 51 8.00 2.51 -18.25
CA VAL A 51 6.58 2.35 -18.60
C VAL A 51 5.70 2.57 -17.38
N SER A 52 4.69 3.43 -17.49
CA SER A 52 3.68 3.59 -16.43
C SER A 52 2.73 2.39 -16.40
N VAL A 53 2.70 1.70 -15.27
CA VAL A 53 1.91 0.51 -15.00
C VAL A 53 1.02 0.72 -13.77
N ARG A 54 -0.14 0.06 -13.74
CA ARG A 54 -1.07 0.18 -12.61
C ARG A 54 -0.89 -0.99 -11.65
N ILE A 55 -0.48 -0.71 -10.41
CA ILE A 55 -0.32 -1.72 -9.38
C ILE A 55 -1.69 -2.11 -8.83
N THR A 56 -1.97 -3.41 -8.85
CA THR A 56 -3.25 -4.00 -8.41
C THR A 56 -3.10 -4.95 -7.22
N ALA A 57 -1.88 -5.36 -6.88
CA ALA A 57 -1.61 -6.01 -5.61
C ALA A 57 -0.17 -5.74 -5.17
N VAL A 58 0.05 -5.61 -3.86
CA VAL A 58 1.38 -5.51 -3.27
C VAL A 58 1.58 -6.71 -2.35
N LEU A 59 2.64 -7.47 -2.61
CA LEU A 59 3.10 -8.60 -1.79
C LEU A 59 4.32 -8.15 -0.98
N GLU A 60 4.85 -9.02 -0.14
CA GLU A 60 5.99 -8.71 0.74
C GLU A 60 7.19 -8.16 -0.04
N ARG A 61 7.58 -8.81 -1.14
CA ARG A 61 8.78 -8.48 -1.94
C ARG A 61 8.50 -8.12 -3.40
N THR A 62 7.28 -8.35 -3.85
CA THR A 62 6.86 -8.20 -5.24
C THR A 62 5.54 -7.46 -5.33
N CYS A 63 5.19 -7.00 -6.52
CA CYS A 63 3.92 -6.35 -6.78
C CYS A 63 3.35 -6.88 -8.08
N VAL A 64 2.03 -6.99 -8.12
CA VAL A 64 1.28 -7.33 -9.32
C VAL A 64 0.81 -6.01 -9.94
N TYR A 65 1.09 -5.84 -11.22
CA TYR A 65 0.60 -4.73 -12.00
C TYR A 65 -0.18 -5.23 -13.21
N VAL A 66 -1.02 -4.35 -13.73
CA VAL A 66 -1.69 -4.53 -15.02
C VAL A 66 -1.02 -3.58 -16.00
N ASP A 67 -0.55 -4.13 -17.13
CA ASP A 67 -0.01 -3.34 -18.24
C ASP A 67 -1.14 -2.70 -19.08
N GLN A 68 -0.79 -2.02 -20.17
CA GLN A 68 -1.77 -1.37 -21.04
C GLN A 68 -2.61 -2.38 -21.85
N ASP A 69 -2.10 -3.59 -22.05
CA ASP A 69 -2.81 -4.69 -22.71
C ASP A 69 -3.83 -5.37 -21.77
N GLY A 70 -3.80 -5.04 -20.48
CA GLY A 70 -4.68 -5.63 -19.47
C GLY A 70 -4.12 -6.90 -18.84
N ASP A 71 -2.88 -7.27 -19.18
CA ASP A 71 -2.23 -8.45 -18.66
C ASP A 71 -1.66 -8.21 -17.26
N ARG A 72 -1.88 -9.19 -16.38
CA ARG A 72 -1.35 -9.16 -15.01
C ARG A 72 0.08 -9.68 -15.00
N ARG A 73 1.01 -8.82 -14.61
CA ARG A 73 2.43 -9.14 -14.52
C ARG A 73 2.96 -8.89 -13.12
N LEU A 74 4.04 -9.60 -12.80
CA LEU A 74 4.68 -9.58 -11.51
C LEU A 74 6.02 -8.86 -11.62
N ALA A 75 6.20 -7.78 -10.86
CA ALA A 75 7.44 -7.04 -10.78
C ALA A 75 8.01 -7.09 -9.36
N LYS A 76 9.33 -6.98 -9.26
CA LYS A 76 10.01 -6.88 -7.96
C LYS A 76 9.96 -5.43 -7.50
N LYS A 77 9.82 -5.20 -6.18
CA LYS A 77 9.84 -3.85 -5.60
C LYS A 77 11.11 -3.06 -5.97
N LYS A 78 12.23 -3.73 -6.24
CA LYS A 78 13.51 -3.09 -6.59
C LYS A 78 13.51 -2.44 -7.98
N ASP A 79 12.71 -2.96 -8.89
CA ASP A 79 12.68 -2.52 -10.29
C ASP A 79 11.53 -1.53 -10.55
N LEU A 80 10.55 -1.50 -9.63
CA LEU A 80 9.42 -0.58 -9.65
C LEU A 80 9.81 0.80 -9.14
N TRP A 81 9.56 1.82 -9.95
CA TRP A 81 9.61 3.22 -9.56
C TRP A 81 8.22 3.68 -9.17
N VAL A 82 8.14 4.47 -8.11
CA VAL A 82 6.88 4.97 -7.56
C VAL A 82 7.09 6.39 -7.10
N GLU A 83 6.05 7.20 -7.20
CA GLU A 83 6.04 8.51 -6.52
C GLU A 83 5.75 8.27 -5.05
N ALA A 84 6.78 8.31 -4.19
CA ALA A 84 6.65 7.99 -2.77
C ALA A 84 5.63 8.86 -2.02
N ASP A 85 5.37 10.06 -2.53
CA ASP A 85 4.38 11.02 -2.05
C ASP A 85 2.92 10.60 -2.33
N LYS A 86 2.69 9.93 -3.46
CA LYS A 86 1.35 9.54 -3.94
C LYS A 86 0.97 8.11 -3.57
N LEU A 87 1.84 7.42 -2.84
CA LEU A 87 1.59 6.04 -2.44
C LEU A 87 0.47 5.99 -1.39
N PRO A 88 -0.60 5.20 -1.62
CA PRO A 88 -1.64 5.01 -0.64
C PRO A 88 -1.14 4.07 0.47
N ILE A 89 -0.37 4.61 1.41
CA ILE A 89 0.07 3.86 2.60
C ILE A 89 -0.95 4.04 3.70
N ARG A 90 -1.44 2.91 4.23
CA ARG A 90 -2.28 2.89 5.41
C ARG A 90 -1.50 2.30 6.56
N ARG A 91 -1.58 2.96 7.71
CA ARG A 91 -1.10 2.39 8.96
C ARG A 91 -2.18 1.46 9.51
N ARG A 92 -1.84 0.19 9.70
CA ARG A 92 -2.63 -0.75 10.47
C ARG A 92 -2.49 -0.32 11.92
N GLY A 93 -3.50 0.39 12.43
CA GLY A 93 -3.61 0.63 13.87
C GLY A 93 -3.66 -0.71 14.58
N ILE A 94 -2.53 -1.10 15.17
CA ILE A 94 -2.50 -2.11 16.23
C ILE A 94 -3.28 -1.46 17.38
N GLY A 95 -4.49 -1.99 17.62
CA GLY A 95 -5.37 -1.53 18.69
C GLY A 95 -4.74 -1.71 20.06
#